data_AF-A0A2L1DEX8-F1
#
_entry.id   AF-A0A2L1DEX8-F1
#
_cell.length_a   1.000
_cell.length_b   1.000
_cell.length_c   1.000
_cell.angle_alpha   90.00
_cell.angle_beta   90.00
_cell.angle_gamma   90.00
#
_symmetry.space_group_name_H-M   'P 1'
#
loop_
_entity.id
_entity.type
_entity.pdbx_description
1 polymer ?
#
loop_
_entity_poly.entity_id
_entity_poly.type
_entity_poly.pdbx_seq_one_letter_code
_entity_poly.pdbx_strand_id
1 'polypeptide(L)' 'MSSWRLAGLNYINYSRVCARIVRRSLKPDIRVEAMKRDEGFIRPIFWKDGKAVVIKKNTQVAAEEKA' A
#
# COMPACT_ATOMS: atom_id res chain seq x y z
N MET A 1 9.78 16.01 14.86
CA MET A 1 9.25 15.64 13.53
C MET A 1 8.52 14.32 13.66
N SER A 2 7.35 14.13 13.05
CA SER A 2 6.60 12.88 13.24
C SER A 2 7.35 11.68 12.62
N SER A 3 7.43 10.57 13.34
CA SER A 3 8.26 9.41 12.97
C SER A 3 7.92 8.82 11.58
N TRP A 4 6.65 8.89 11.18
CA TRP A 4 6.21 8.43 9.86
C TRP A 4 6.68 9.33 8.71
N ARG A 5 6.92 10.63 8.94
CA ARG A 5 7.52 11.53 7.94
C ARG A 5 8.99 11.20 7.72
N LEU A 6 9.71 10.86 8.79
CA LEU A 6 11.11 10.44 8.71
C LEU A 6 11.26 9.13 7.94
N ALA A 7 10.29 8.23 8.02
CA ALA A 7 10.22 6.99 7.24
C ALA A 7 9.84 7.20 5.75
N GLY A 8 9.75 8.43 5.26
CA GLY A 8 9.43 8.73 3.86
C GLY A 8 7.96 8.49 3.46
N LEU A 9 7.06 8.29 4.43
CA LEU A 9 5.63 8.12 4.13
C LEU A 9 5.01 9.47 3.76
N ASN A 10 4.35 9.51 2.60
CA ASN A 10 3.43 10.60 2.29
C ASN A 10 2.17 10.48 3.17
N TYR A 11 1.52 11.62 3.44
CA TYR A 11 0.30 11.71 4.23
C TYR A 11 -0.81 10.78 3.72
N ILE A 12 -0.98 10.68 2.40
CA ILE A 12 -1.97 9.80 1.77
C ILE A 12 -1.69 8.32 2.09
N ASN A 13 -0.41 7.93 2.10
CA ASN A 13 -0.02 6.55 2.41
C ASN A 13 -0.21 6.26 3.90
N TYR A 14 0.16 7.21 4.75
CA TYR A 14 -0.04 7.12 6.19
C TYR A 14 -1.53 6.96 6.54
N SER A 15 -2.41 7.82 6.03
CA SER A 15 -3.85 7.76 6.32
C SER A 15 -4.50 6.48 5.78
N ARG A 16 -4.05 5.97 4.62
CA ARG A 16 -4.47 4.66 4.10
C ARG A 16 -4.12 3.50 5.03
N VAL A 17 -2.92 3.50 5.61
CA VAL A 17 -2.49 2.47 6.56
C VAL A 17 -3.37 2.52 7.82
N CYS A 18 -3.58 3.71 8.39
CA CYS A 18 -4.46 3.89 9.54
C CYS A 18 -5.89 3.40 9.25
N ALA A 19 -6.45 3.76 8.08
CA ALA A 19 -7.79 3.32 7.68
C ALA A 19 -7.90 1.79 7.58
N ARG A 20 -6.88 1.11 7.04
CA ARG A 20 -6.83 -0.36 6.97
C ARG A 20 -6.80 -1.00 8.36
N ILE A 21 -6.02 -0.44 9.28
CA ILE A 21 -5.95 -0.94 10.66
C ILE A 21 -7.33 -0.80 11.32
N VAL A 22 -7.95 0.37 11.21
CA VAL A 22 -9.30 0.61 11.75
C VAL A 22 -10.30 -0.40 11.21
N ARG A 23 -10.27 -0.70 9.90
CA ARG A 23 -11.16 -1.68 9.27
C ARG A 23 -11.02 -3.10 9.81
N ARG A 24 -9.79 -3.49 10.16
CA ARG A 24 -9.51 -4.82 10.73
C ARG A 24 -10.00 -4.96 12.18
N SER A 25 -10.10 -3.84 12.90
CA SER A 25 -10.57 -3.79 14.28
C SER A 25 -12.10 -3.80 14.44
N LEU A 26 -12.89 -3.75 13.35
CA LEU A 26 -14.35 -3.86 13.46
C LEU A 26 -14.81 -5.29 13.75
N LYS A 27 -16.04 -5.38 14.28
CA LYS A 27 -16.77 -6.64 14.46
C LYS A 27 -16.89 -7.42 13.14
N PRO A 28 -16.90 -8.77 13.19
CA PRO A 28 -16.86 -9.62 12.01
C PRO A 28 -17.99 -9.32 11.01
N ASP A 29 -19.18 -9.00 11.51
CA ASP A 29 -20.40 -8.78 10.70
C ASP A 29 -20.23 -7.67 9.65
N ILE A 30 -19.54 -6.58 10.03
CA ILE A 30 -19.32 -5.40 9.17
C ILE A 30 -17.90 -5.33 8.61
N ARG A 31 -16.97 -6.12 9.17
CA ARG A 31 -15.57 -6.16 8.75
C ARG A 31 -15.43 -6.63 7.31
N VAL A 32 -16.19 -7.64 6.90
CA VAL A 32 -16.10 -8.22 5.55
C VAL A 32 -16.46 -7.19 4.49
N GLU A 33 -17.53 -6.42 4.70
CA GLU A 33 -17.93 -5.35 3.78
C GLU A 33 -16.92 -4.20 3.79
N ALA A 34 -16.45 -3.79 4.97
CA ALA A 34 -15.47 -2.72 5.09
C ALA A 34 -14.14 -3.05 4.38
N MET A 35 -13.67 -4.30 4.46
CA MET A 35 -12.40 -4.75 3.86
C MET A 35 -12.36 -4.63 2.34
N LYS A 36 -13.52 -4.69 1.65
CA LYS A 36 -13.59 -4.52 0.19
C LYS A 36 -13.04 -3.16 -0.28
N ARG A 37 -13.07 -2.13 0.58
CA ARG A 37 -12.52 -0.80 0.25
C ARG A 37 -10.98 -0.77 0.14
N ASP A 38 -10.28 -1.79 0.64
CA ASP A 38 -8.82 -1.86 0.53
C ASP A 38 -8.35 -2.39 -0.83
N GLU A 39 -9.26 -2.92 -1.64
CA GLU A 39 -8.96 -3.43 -2.98
C GLU A 39 -8.83 -2.29 -3.99
N GLY A 40 -7.75 -2.30 -4.78
CA GLY A 40 -7.49 -1.30 -5.82
C GLY A 40 -6.87 -1.95 -7.05
N PHE A 41 -7.66 -2.12 -8.12
CA PHE A 41 -7.25 -2.78 -9.36
C PHE A 41 -6.62 -1.82 -10.37
N ILE A 42 -5.74 -0.92 -9.91
CA ILE A 42 -5.09 0.05 -10.80
C ILE A 42 -3.77 -0.55 -11.31
N ARG A 43 -3.66 -0.70 -12.64
CA ARG A 43 -2.41 -1.03 -13.31
C ARG A 43 -1.74 0.26 -13.79
N PRO A 44 -0.73 0.80 -13.09
CA PRO A 44 0.00 1.95 -13.59
C PRO A 44 0.82 1.54 -14.82
N ILE A 45 0.67 2.28 -15.92
CA ILE A 45 1.49 2.12 -17.13
C ILE A 45 2.36 3.37 -17.23
N PHE A 46 3.66 3.18 -17.09
CA PHE A 46 4.63 4.24 -17.25
C PHE A 46 5.04 4.32 -18.71
N TRP A 47 5.11 5.53 -19.26
CA TRP A 47 5.54 5.77 -20.64
C TRP A 47 6.84 6.54 -20.62
N LYS A 48 7.79 6.13 -21.47
CA LYS A 48 9.04 6.85 -21.68
C LYS A 48 9.40 6.73 -23.16
N ASP A 49 9.81 7.85 -23.77
CA ASP A 49 10.26 7.92 -25.16
C ASP A 49 9.26 7.27 -26.16
N GLY A 50 7.97 7.47 -25.91
CA GLY A 50 6.88 6.97 -26.77
C GLY A 50 6.57 5.46 -26.64
N LYS A 51 7.20 4.74 -25.72
CA LYS A 51 6.93 3.32 -25.47
C LYS A 51 6.50 3.07 -24.02
N ALA A 52 5.60 2.13 -23.83
CA ALA A 52 5.20 1.68 -22.51
C ALA A 52 6.36 0.93 -21.84
N VAL A 53 6.80 1.43 -20.68
CA VAL A 53 7.84 0.82 -19.85
C VAL A 53 7.16 -0.12 -18.86
N VAL A 54 7.43 -1.42 -19.00
CA VAL A 54 7.05 -2.41 -18.00
C VAL A 54 8.07 -2.35 -16.87
N ILE A 55 7.77 -1.60 -15.81
CA ILE A 55 8.59 -1.60 -14.61
C ILE A 55 8.42 -2.95 -13.92
N LYS A 56 9.44 -3.82 -13.99
CA LYS A 56 9.52 -5.01 -13.14
C LYS A 56 9.69 -4.51 -11.71
N LYS A 57 8.71 -4.74 -10.84
CA LYS A 57 8.85 -4.47 -9.41
C LYS A 57 9.93 -5.39 -8.85
N ASN A 58 10.97 -4.83 -8.22
CA ASN A 58 11.90 -5.62 -7.42
C ASN A 58 11.17 -6.07 -6.15
N THR A 59 10.85 -7.36 -6.06
CA THR A 59 10.44 -8.02 -4.82
C THR A 59 11.67 -8.18 -3.93
N GLN A 60 12.04 -7.14 -3.19
CA GLN A 60 13.14 -7.19 -2.21
C GLN A 60 12.73 -6.44 -0.94
N VAL A 61 12.08 -7.17 -0.01
CA VAL A 61 12.09 -6.93 1.46
C VAL A 61 11.80 -8.25 2.22
N ALA A 62 11.34 -9.33 1.58
CA ALA A 62 11.00 -10.58 2.28
C ALA A 62 12.20 -11.50 2.63
N ALA A 63 13.45 -11.10 2.34
CA ALA A 63 14.63 -11.97 2.46
C ALA A 63 15.63 -11.60 3.58
N GLU A 64 15.44 -10.50 4.32
CA GLU A 64 16.42 -10.03 5.32
C GLU A 64 15.98 -10.12 6.79
N GLU A 65 14.86 -10.77 7.11
CA GLU A 65 14.48 -11.08 8.52
C GLU A 65 14.70 -12.56 8.90
N LYS A 66 15.53 -13.29 8.15
CA LYS A 66 16.09 -14.59 8.56
C LYS A 66 17.59 -14.64 8.29
N ALA A 67 18.35 -13.86 9.06
CA ALA A 67 19.78 -14.04 9.27
C ALA A 67 20.11 -13.63 10.71
#